data_AF-A0A2N2XMR6-F1
#
_entry.id   AF-A0A2N2XMR6-F1
#
_cell.length_a   1.000
_cell.length_b   1.000
_cell.length_c   1.000
_cell.angle_alpha   90.00
_cell.angle_beta   90.00
_cell.angle_gamma   90.00
#
_symmetry.space_group_name_H-M   'P 1'
#
loop_
_entity.id
_entity.type
_entity.pdbx_description
1 polymer ?
#
loop_
_entity_poly.entity_id
_entity_poly.type
_entity_poly.pdbx_seq_one_letter_code
_entity_poly.pdbx_strand_id
1 'polypeptide(L)'
;TAEVRKLALFPLKSGEVTIPPMEMTVVAQVKSRKRSRVRDPWFDAFFNDPLFNSSTQAVEVPLKSNAVTVNVRDLPAGKPADFSGATGNYSLSGKIDRTQLKANEAINLKITVSGTGNLEMIDKLPITFPPDFDTYDPKVTTNINKGVTISGSKTFEYLIIPRNAGSFTIDPVKFVYYDLSESRYKTLSTDKFEIEVAKGDGTQANISYSGVDQKDVQYVGNDIRHIKLPPFSLKDSGIQFFGSLNYLLALAGIVMVIIVVQILMYKRRKALGNTGLMRLKKATGVARKRLKKAGIYLKSGSETEFYNEISQALWGYLSDKFQIPLAELSTESVNDALNARKVNQELIDAFTETLQNCEFARFAPGDKNANMEQIYTQALEVISRIERELR
;
A
#
# COMPACT_ATOMS: atom_id res chain seq x y z
N THR A 1 -5.55 20.56 -13.15
CA THR A 1 -4.30 20.29 -12.41
C THR A 1 -4.60 19.28 -11.33
N ALA A 2 -3.73 18.29 -11.10
CA ALA A 2 -3.92 17.27 -10.06
C ALA A 2 -2.88 17.47 -8.96
N GLU A 3 -3.30 17.46 -7.69
CA GLU A 3 -2.39 17.56 -6.55
C GLU A 3 -1.84 16.16 -6.21
N VAL A 4 -0.54 15.97 -6.41
CA VAL A 4 0.10 14.65 -6.22
C VAL A 4 0.72 14.51 -4.82
N ARG A 5 1.17 15.63 -4.22
CA ARG A 5 1.77 15.65 -2.89
C ARG A 5 1.76 17.06 -2.28
N LYS A 6 1.52 17.13 -0.97
CA LYS A 6 1.61 18.35 -0.17
C LYS A 6 2.55 18.15 1.01
N LEU A 7 3.41 19.12 1.28
CA LEU A 7 4.34 19.12 2.40
C LEU A 7 4.29 20.47 3.10
N ALA A 8 4.43 20.47 4.43
CA ALA A 8 4.71 21.67 5.21
C ALA A 8 6.18 21.66 5.59
N LEU A 9 6.86 22.79 5.39
CA LEU A 9 8.27 22.97 5.68
C LEU A 9 8.41 24.08 6.73
N PHE A 10 9.26 23.83 7.73
CA PHE A 10 9.59 24.79 8.77
C PHE A 10 11.08 25.09 8.69
N PRO A 11 11.49 26.37 8.61
CA PRO A 11 12.90 26.71 8.52
C PRO A 11 13.60 26.48 9.86
N LEU A 12 14.81 25.91 9.81
CA LEU A 12 15.66 25.67 10.99
C LEU A 12 16.74 26.74 11.17
N LYS A 13 17.01 27.53 10.13
CA LYS A 13 18.01 28.60 10.09
C LYS A 13 17.46 29.79 9.31
N SER A 14 17.90 30.97 9.69
CA SER A 14 17.64 32.21 8.95
C SER A 14 18.56 32.36 7.74
N GLY A 15 18.20 33.30 6.88
CA GLY A 15 18.89 33.59 5.63
C GLY A 15 18.20 33.01 4.40
N GLU A 16 18.89 33.07 3.27
CA GLU A 16 18.40 32.58 1.99
C GLU A 16 18.49 31.05 1.92
N VAL A 17 17.33 30.38 1.84
CA VAL A 17 17.23 28.93 1.79
C VAL A 17 16.60 28.51 0.47
N THR A 18 17.32 27.69 -0.31
CA THR A 18 16.80 27.12 -1.55
C THR A 18 16.20 25.75 -1.28
N ILE A 19 14.90 25.61 -1.53
CA ILE A 19 14.18 24.34 -1.49
C ILE A 19 14.42 23.64 -2.84
N PRO A 20 15.09 22.48 -2.85
CA PRO A 20 15.41 21.79 -4.09
C PRO A 20 14.13 21.27 -4.78
N PRO A 21 14.17 21.07 -6.11
CA PRO A 21 13.11 20.40 -6.85
C PRO A 21 12.65 19.11 -6.18
N MET A 22 11.34 18.93 -6.04
CA MET A 22 10.76 17.65 -5.68
C MET A 22 10.76 16.75 -6.91
N GLU A 23 11.35 15.57 -6.78
CA GLU A 23 11.38 14.55 -7.84
C GLU A 23 10.42 13.42 -7.50
N MET A 24 9.63 12.99 -8.47
CA MET A 24 8.80 11.79 -8.36
C MET A 24 8.65 11.10 -9.71
N THR A 25 8.54 9.78 -9.70
CA THR A 25 8.21 9.00 -10.89
C THR A 25 6.74 8.65 -10.85
N VAL A 26 5.99 9.04 -11.88
CA VAL A 26 4.59 8.64 -12.04
C VAL A 26 4.46 7.66 -13.20
N VAL A 27 3.50 6.75 -13.10
CA VAL A 27 3.19 5.82 -14.20
C VAL A 27 2.07 6.43 -15.04
N ALA A 28 2.42 6.88 -16.25
CA ALA A 28 1.45 7.37 -17.22
C ALA A 28 1.06 6.24 -18.19
N GLN A 29 -0.24 6.07 -18.44
CA GLN A 29 -0.70 5.18 -19.51
C GLN A 29 -0.74 5.95 -20.82
N VAL A 30 0.20 5.63 -21.71
CA VAL A 30 0.30 6.27 -23.03
C VAL A 30 -0.21 5.31 -24.09
N LYS A 31 -1.04 5.78 -25.02
CA LYS A 31 -1.47 4.97 -26.18
C LYS A 31 -0.27 4.76 -27.10
N SER A 32 0.17 3.51 -27.22
CA SER A 32 1.27 3.15 -28.12
C SER A 32 0.76 3.12 -29.56
N ARG A 33 1.05 4.15 -30.36
CA ARG A 33 0.95 4.07 -31.83
C ARG A 33 2.18 3.32 -32.36
N LYS A 34 2.17 2.00 -32.33
CA LYS A 34 3.12 1.23 -33.15
C LYS A 34 2.68 1.38 -34.61
N ARG A 35 3.48 2.10 -35.41
CA ARG A 35 3.38 2.05 -36.87
C ARG A 35 3.77 0.64 -37.31
N SER A 36 2.79 -0.15 -37.74
CA SER A 36 3.05 -1.41 -38.43
C SER A 36 3.88 -1.12 -39.69
N ARG A 37 4.89 -1.96 -39.97
CA ARG A 37 5.76 -1.89 -41.15
C ARG A 37 5.37 -2.91 -42.22
N VAL A 38 4.12 -3.37 -42.23
CA VAL A 38 3.62 -4.36 -43.20
C VAL A 38 2.79 -3.63 -44.25
N ARG A 39 3.01 -3.95 -45.52
CA ARG A 39 2.46 -3.25 -46.69
C ARG A 39 1.28 -4.05 -47.27
N ASP A 40 0.26 -4.30 -46.46
CA ASP A 40 -0.95 -4.99 -46.94
C ASP A 40 -2.23 -4.22 -46.55
N PRO A 41 -2.81 -3.44 -47.48
CA PRO A 41 -3.92 -2.51 -47.19
C PRO A 41 -5.18 -3.16 -46.60
N TRP A 42 -5.41 -4.44 -46.89
CA TRP A 42 -6.59 -5.19 -46.45
C TRP A 42 -6.44 -5.68 -45.00
N PHE A 43 -5.22 -6.02 -44.62
CA PHE A 43 -4.83 -6.54 -43.30
C PHE A 43 -4.63 -5.44 -42.26
N ASP A 44 -4.05 -4.30 -42.67
CA ASP A 44 -3.85 -3.15 -41.79
C ASP A 44 -5.18 -2.59 -41.24
N ALA A 45 -6.26 -2.64 -42.01
CA ALA A 45 -7.59 -2.20 -41.58
C ALA A 45 -8.20 -3.09 -40.47
N PHE A 46 -7.88 -4.39 -40.47
CA PHE A 46 -8.38 -5.37 -39.49
C PHE A 46 -7.69 -5.22 -38.12
N PHE A 47 -6.37 -5.02 -38.09
CA PHE A 47 -5.60 -4.93 -36.85
C PHE A 47 -5.57 -3.54 -36.20
N ASN A 48 -6.03 -2.51 -36.92
CA ASN A 48 -6.03 -1.12 -36.45
C ASN A 48 -7.40 -0.68 -35.88
N ASP A 49 -8.33 -1.61 -35.68
CA ASP A 49 -9.61 -1.38 -35.00
C ASP A 49 -9.36 -1.02 -33.49
N PRO A 50 -9.97 0.05 -32.95
CA PRO A 50 -9.90 0.42 -31.54
C PRO A 50 -10.22 -0.71 -30.55
N LEU A 51 -10.97 -1.72 -30.97
CA LEU A 51 -11.32 -2.90 -30.17
C LEU A 51 -10.16 -3.89 -29.99
N PHE A 52 -9.17 -3.87 -30.89
CA PHE A 52 -7.96 -4.71 -30.85
C PHE A 52 -6.71 -3.98 -30.35
N ASN A 53 -6.64 -2.65 -30.55
CA ASN A 53 -5.44 -1.87 -30.28
C ASN A 53 -5.51 -1.04 -28.98
N SER A 54 -6.04 -1.61 -27.90
CA SER A 54 -6.01 -0.98 -26.57
C SER A 54 -4.66 -1.17 -25.86
N SER A 55 -3.55 -1.20 -26.61
CA SER A 55 -2.21 -1.29 -26.03
C SER A 55 -1.83 0.04 -25.36
N THR A 56 -2.34 0.25 -24.15
CA THR A 56 -1.80 1.26 -23.25
C THR A 56 -0.48 0.74 -22.71
N GLN A 57 0.59 1.49 -22.97
CA GLN A 57 1.88 1.20 -22.37
C GLN A 57 1.99 2.04 -21.10
N ALA A 58 2.26 1.38 -19.97
CA ALA A 58 2.70 2.05 -18.76
C ALA A 58 4.11 2.60 -19.00
N VAL A 59 4.24 3.92 -19.02
CA VAL A 59 5.52 4.61 -19.15
C VAL A 59 5.79 5.33 -17.84
N GLU A 60 6.96 5.08 -17.27
CA GLU A 60 7.47 5.83 -16.13
C GLU A 60 7.88 7.22 -16.60
N VAL A 61 7.23 8.24 -16.07
CA VAL A 61 7.52 9.64 -16.37
C VAL A 61 8.12 10.26 -15.12
N PRO A 62 9.41 10.64 -15.14
CA PRO A 62 10.00 11.41 -14.06
C PRO A 62 9.45 12.84 -14.12
N LEU A 63 8.89 13.30 -13.01
CA LEU A 63 8.44 14.67 -12.80
C LEU A 63 9.39 15.36 -11.83
N LYS A 64 9.75 16.60 -12.14
CA LYS A 64 10.51 17.48 -11.26
C LYS A 64 9.75 18.78 -11.08
N SER A 65 9.63 19.26 -9.84
CA SER A 65 9.11 20.60 -9.59
C SER A 65 10.18 21.66 -9.90
N ASN A 66 9.79 22.93 -9.88
CA ASN A 66 10.75 24.02 -9.80
C ASN A 66 11.42 24.03 -8.41
N ALA A 67 12.65 24.56 -8.36
CA ALA A 67 13.27 24.98 -7.11
C ALA A 67 12.59 26.26 -6.62
N VAL A 68 12.52 26.45 -5.31
CA VAL A 68 11.95 27.66 -4.69
C VAL A 68 12.93 28.21 -3.68
N THR A 69 13.34 29.46 -3.86
CA THR A 69 14.17 30.17 -2.89
C THR A 69 13.29 30.99 -1.95
N VAL A 70 13.51 30.82 -0.64
CA VAL A 70 12.77 31.52 0.41
C VAL A 70 13.78 32.26 1.27
N ASN A 71 13.53 33.55 1.53
CA ASN A 71 14.32 34.34 2.47
C ASN A 71 13.71 34.24 3.87
N VAL A 72 14.37 33.50 4.76
CA VAL A 72 13.93 33.30 6.15
C VAL A 72 14.46 34.44 7.01
N ARG A 73 13.56 35.22 7.58
CA ARG A 73 13.92 36.33 8.48
C ARG A 73 14.55 35.80 9.76
N ASP A 74 15.53 36.54 10.28
CA ASP A 74 16.02 36.33 11.64
C ASP A 74 14.91 36.53 12.66
N LEU A 75 14.97 35.75 13.74
CA LEU A 75 14.18 36.05 14.93
C LEU A 75 14.68 37.37 15.55
N PRO A 76 13.80 38.20 16.12
CA PRO A 76 14.21 39.48 16.69
C PRO A 76 15.18 39.32 17.85
N ALA A 77 16.00 40.35 18.07
CA ALA A 77 16.88 40.41 19.24
C ALA A 77 16.07 40.38 20.55
N GLY A 78 16.68 39.90 21.64
CA GLY A 78 16.00 39.76 22.94
C GLY A 78 15.26 38.44 23.12
N LYS A 79 15.69 37.37 22.44
CA LYS A 79 15.20 35.99 22.65
C LYS A 79 15.24 35.64 24.16
N PRO A 80 14.08 35.36 24.78
CA PRO A 80 14.05 34.92 26.18
C PRO A 80 14.76 33.58 26.37
N ALA A 81 15.33 33.36 27.56
CA ALA A 81 16.00 32.10 27.90
C ALA A 81 15.07 30.89 27.74
N ASP A 82 13.79 31.06 28.09
CA ASP A 82 12.76 30.00 28.04
C ASP A 82 12.09 29.86 26.67
N PHE A 83 12.65 30.45 25.60
CA PHE A 83 12.07 30.34 24.26
C PHE A 83 12.12 28.90 23.74
N SER A 84 10.94 28.33 23.52
CA SER A 84 10.73 26.93 23.13
C SER A 84 11.09 26.59 21.68
N GLY A 85 11.44 27.58 20.84
CA GLY A 85 11.60 27.38 19.39
C GLY A 85 10.27 27.38 18.62
N ALA A 86 9.14 27.54 19.29
CA ALA A 86 7.83 27.57 18.66
C ALA A 86 7.55 28.91 17.96
N THR A 87 7.01 28.85 16.74
CA THR A 87 6.63 29.99 15.91
C THR A 87 5.22 29.77 15.35
N GLY A 88 4.30 30.70 15.61
CA GLY A 88 2.90 30.53 15.21
C GLY A 88 1.93 31.22 16.15
N ASN A 89 0.72 30.67 16.27
CA ASN A 89 -0.29 31.13 17.22
C ASN A 89 -0.70 29.96 18.10
N TYR A 90 -0.53 30.12 19.41
CA TYR A 90 -0.71 29.04 20.38
C TYR A 90 -1.58 29.45 21.56
N SER A 91 -2.18 28.45 22.18
CA SER A 91 -2.78 28.48 23.51
C SER A 91 -2.15 27.40 24.39
N LEU A 92 -2.18 27.62 25.70
CA LEU A 92 -1.63 26.72 26.72
C LEU A 92 -2.74 26.39 27.72
N SER A 93 -2.88 25.13 28.09
CA SER A 93 -3.79 24.67 29.13
C SER A 93 -3.10 23.65 30.02
N GLY A 94 -3.23 23.81 31.34
CA GLY A 94 -2.78 22.83 32.32
C GLY A 94 -3.97 22.28 33.10
N LYS A 95 -3.99 20.97 33.37
CA LYS A 95 -5.01 20.31 34.20
C LYS A 95 -4.37 19.26 35.09
N ILE A 96 -4.81 19.19 36.33
CA ILE A 96 -4.48 18.12 37.26
C ILE A 96 -5.73 17.29 37.54
N ASP A 97 -5.58 15.97 37.70
CA ASP A 97 -6.72 15.07 37.90
C ASP A 97 -7.31 15.13 39.33
N ARG A 98 -6.48 15.45 40.33
CA ARG A 98 -6.90 15.67 41.72
C ARG A 98 -5.97 16.65 42.44
N THR A 99 -6.52 17.41 43.37
CA THR A 99 -5.77 18.36 44.24
C THR A 99 -5.69 17.90 45.69
N GLN A 100 -6.46 16.90 46.08
CA GLN A 100 -6.45 16.30 47.42
C GLN A 100 -6.18 14.81 47.31
N LEU A 101 -5.18 14.33 48.04
CA LEU A 101 -4.74 12.93 48.01
C LEU A 101 -3.97 12.56 49.27
N LYS A 102 -3.66 11.28 49.45
CA LYS A 102 -2.73 10.82 50.49
C LYS A 102 -1.30 10.73 49.96
N ALA A 103 -0.31 10.79 50.84
CA ALA A 103 1.08 10.53 50.47
C ALA A 103 1.23 9.14 49.82
N ASN A 104 2.09 9.06 48.81
CA ASN A 104 2.33 7.91 47.91
C ASN A 104 1.22 7.61 46.88
N GLU A 105 0.15 8.40 46.80
CA GLU A 105 -0.82 8.30 45.71
C GLU A 105 -0.36 9.07 44.48
N ALA A 106 -0.51 8.51 43.28
CA ALA A 106 -0.10 9.19 42.06
C ALA A 106 -1.16 10.18 41.55
N ILE A 107 -0.70 11.30 40.99
CA ILE A 107 -1.52 12.31 40.32
C ILE A 107 -1.01 12.52 38.90
N ASN A 108 -1.93 12.89 38.00
CA ASN A 108 -1.61 13.16 36.60
C ASN A 108 -1.72 14.66 36.31
N LEU A 109 -0.60 15.28 35.95
CA LEU A 109 -0.56 16.65 35.44
C LEU A 109 -0.49 16.63 33.92
N LYS A 110 -1.49 17.23 33.27
CA LYS A 110 -1.63 17.31 31.83
C LYS A 110 -1.42 18.73 31.35
N ILE A 111 -0.36 18.95 30.58
CA ILE A 111 -0.07 20.23 29.93
C ILE A 111 -0.32 20.08 28.43
N THR A 112 -1.19 20.91 27.87
CA THR A 112 -1.58 20.88 26.46
C THR A 112 -1.23 22.20 25.80
N VAL A 113 -0.41 22.14 24.75
CA VAL A 113 -0.15 23.25 23.83
C VAL A 113 -0.96 23.01 22.58
N SER A 114 -1.83 23.94 22.20
CA SER A 114 -2.69 23.84 21.03
C SER A 114 -2.50 25.06 20.14
N GLY A 115 -2.64 24.92 18.82
CA GLY A 115 -2.53 26.09 17.93
C GLY A 115 -2.17 25.77 16.50
N THR A 116 -1.60 26.77 15.81
CA THR A 116 -1.08 26.70 14.45
C THR A 116 0.40 27.04 14.43
N GLY A 117 1.21 26.26 13.72
CA GLY A 117 2.66 26.48 13.63
C GLY A 117 3.47 25.17 13.66
N ASN A 118 4.73 25.25 14.08
CA ASN A 118 5.66 24.12 14.18
C ASN A 118 5.45 23.28 15.46
N LEU A 119 4.21 22.85 15.76
CA LEU A 119 3.89 22.08 16.98
C LEU A 119 4.79 20.87 17.23
N GLU A 120 5.19 20.19 16.16
CA GLU A 120 5.99 18.97 16.24
C GLU A 120 7.36 19.20 16.90
N MET A 121 7.94 20.40 16.71
CA MET A 121 9.24 20.83 17.23
C MET A 121 9.21 21.31 18.69
N ILE A 122 8.04 21.40 19.33
CA ILE A 122 7.94 21.89 20.71
C ILE A 122 8.43 20.80 21.67
N ASP A 123 9.55 21.04 22.35
CA ASP A 123 10.06 20.11 23.37
C ASP A 123 9.33 20.24 24.72
N LYS A 124 9.70 19.38 25.69
CA LYS A 124 9.12 19.41 27.04
C LYS A 124 9.32 20.79 27.66
N LEU A 125 8.25 21.34 28.23
CA LEU A 125 8.31 22.64 28.90
C LEU A 125 9.08 22.50 30.22
N PRO A 126 9.85 23.53 30.61
CA PRO A 126 10.52 23.53 31.90
C PRO A 126 9.47 23.62 33.01
N ILE A 127 9.39 22.57 33.84
CA ILE A 127 8.54 22.52 35.03
C ILE A 127 9.43 22.22 36.22
N THR A 128 9.32 23.04 37.27
CA THR A 128 10.01 22.79 38.54
C THR A 128 8.99 22.17 39.49
N PHE A 129 9.20 20.90 39.84
CA PHE A 129 8.37 20.21 40.82
C PHE A 129 8.93 20.37 42.23
N PRO A 130 8.08 20.35 43.27
CA PRO A 130 8.53 20.28 44.65
C PRO A 130 9.48 19.09 44.88
N PRO A 131 10.52 19.23 45.73
CA PRO A 131 11.51 18.18 45.95
C PRO A 131 10.93 16.91 46.58
N ASP A 132 9.79 17.01 47.25
CA ASP A 132 9.07 15.88 47.86
C ASP A 132 8.28 15.04 46.84
N PHE A 133 8.34 15.39 45.56
CA PHE A 133 7.62 14.71 44.49
C PHE A 133 8.56 13.84 43.67
N ASP A 134 8.24 12.55 43.58
CA ASP A 134 8.84 11.69 42.57
C ASP A 134 8.18 11.95 41.23
N THR A 135 9.00 12.30 40.23
CA THR A 135 8.53 12.68 38.90
C THR A 135 9.22 11.86 37.82
N TYR A 136 8.49 11.60 36.74
CA TYR A 136 8.94 10.83 35.59
C TYR A 136 8.86 11.68 34.33
N ASP A 137 9.56 11.25 33.27
CA ASP A 137 9.39 11.87 31.96
C ASP A 137 7.94 11.73 31.48
N PRO A 138 7.36 12.78 30.87
CA PRO A 138 5.96 12.79 30.51
C PRO A 138 5.68 11.85 29.34
N LYS A 139 4.50 11.25 29.35
CA LYS A 139 3.94 10.67 28.13
C LYS A 139 3.54 11.80 27.18
N VAL A 140 4.12 11.81 25.98
CA VAL A 140 3.85 12.82 24.96
C VAL A 140 2.88 12.27 23.92
N THR A 141 1.77 12.98 23.70
CA THR A 141 0.79 12.67 22.65
C THR A 141 0.66 13.87 21.72
N THR A 142 0.76 13.64 20.42
CA THR A 142 0.71 14.70 19.40
C THR A 142 -0.43 14.42 18.43
N ASN A 143 -1.32 15.39 18.22
CA ASN A 143 -2.42 15.32 17.27
C ASN A 143 -2.32 16.49 16.30
N ILE A 144 -1.87 16.23 15.06
CA ILE A 144 -1.59 17.26 14.05
C ILE A 144 -2.48 17.05 12.83
N ASN A 145 -3.15 18.12 12.41
CA ASN A 145 -3.82 18.23 11.12
C ASN A 145 -2.89 18.89 10.10
N LYS A 146 -2.55 18.14 9.03
CA LYS A 146 -1.61 18.56 7.98
C LYS A 146 -2.35 19.17 6.78
N GLY A 147 -3.04 20.29 7.00
CA GLY A 147 -3.77 21.04 5.98
C GLY A 147 -2.90 22.05 5.20
N VAL A 148 -3.51 23.14 4.72
CA VAL A 148 -2.75 24.31 4.19
C VAL A 148 -1.91 24.94 5.30
N THR A 149 -2.49 25.02 6.50
CA THR A 149 -1.81 25.44 7.72
C THR A 149 -1.70 24.23 8.63
N ILE A 150 -0.54 24.03 9.24
CA ILE A 150 -0.34 23.00 10.26
C ILE A 150 -1.01 23.47 11.55
N SER A 151 -2.00 22.71 12.01
CA SER A 151 -2.71 22.97 13.26
C SER A 151 -2.80 21.69 14.09
N GLY A 152 -3.03 21.83 15.39
CA GLY A 152 -3.18 20.66 16.26
C GLY A 152 -2.94 20.94 17.73
N SER A 153 -2.62 19.87 18.45
CA SER A 153 -2.23 19.92 19.86
C SER A 153 -1.09 18.94 20.18
N LYS A 154 -0.27 19.32 21.17
CA LYS A 154 0.75 18.49 21.79
C LYS A 154 0.51 18.46 23.29
N THR A 155 0.34 17.26 23.84
CA THR A 155 -0.02 17.03 25.23
C THR A 155 1.10 16.29 25.95
N PHE A 156 1.54 16.84 27.07
CA PHE A 156 2.50 16.26 28.01
C PHE A 156 1.75 15.80 29.25
N GLU A 157 1.78 14.52 29.55
CA GLU A 157 1.12 13.92 30.71
C GLU A 157 2.17 13.38 31.69
N TYR A 158 2.32 14.06 32.82
CA TYR A 158 3.27 13.74 33.88
C TYR A 158 2.59 12.93 34.98
N LEU A 159 3.20 11.81 35.36
CA LEU A 159 2.86 11.07 36.56
C LEU A 159 3.72 11.57 37.71
N ILE A 160 3.08 12.03 38.78
CA ILE A 160 3.72 12.70 39.91
C ILE A 160 3.29 11.99 41.19
N ILE A 161 4.21 11.73 42.12
CA ILE A 161 3.92 11.02 43.37
C ILE A 161 4.49 11.82 44.56
N PRO A 162 3.66 12.44 45.42
CA PRO A 162 4.12 13.12 46.63
C PRO A 162 4.49 12.10 47.71
N ARG A 163 5.68 12.25 48.32
CA ARG A 163 6.18 11.34 49.35
C ARG A 163 5.81 11.75 50.78
N ASN A 164 5.66 13.05 51.02
CA ASN A 164 5.38 13.62 52.33
C ASN A 164 4.00 14.28 52.39
N ALA A 165 3.40 14.32 53.58
CA ALA A 165 2.17 15.05 53.81
C ALA A 165 2.45 16.56 53.95
N GLY A 166 1.56 17.39 53.42
CA GLY A 166 1.73 18.84 53.41
C GLY A 166 0.90 19.53 52.33
N SER A 167 1.03 20.86 52.26
CA SER A 167 0.50 21.65 51.16
C SER A 167 1.64 21.98 50.20
N PHE A 168 1.48 21.58 48.94
CA PHE A 168 2.46 21.79 47.88
C PHE A 168 1.89 22.68 46.81
N THR A 169 2.76 23.43 46.14
CA THR A 169 2.38 24.27 45.00
C THR A 169 3.26 23.93 43.82
N ILE A 170 2.64 23.69 42.66
CA ILE A 170 3.32 23.65 41.37
C ILE A 170 3.12 25.01 40.71
N ASP A 171 4.23 25.70 40.44
CA ASP A 171 4.22 27.01 39.83
C ASP A 171 3.64 26.99 38.40
N PRO A 172 3.08 28.12 37.93
CA PRO A 172 2.63 28.28 36.55
C PRO A 172 3.68 27.82 35.53
N VAL A 173 3.31 26.87 34.67
CA VAL A 173 4.19 26.40 33.61
C VAL A 173 4.20 27.46 32.51
N LYS A 174 5.40 27.96 32.18
CA LYS A 174 5.57 29.00 31.16
C LYS A 174 5.84 28.39 29.79
N PHE A 175 5.23 28.97 28.76
CA PHE A 175 5.50 28.64 27.37
C PHE A 175 5.77 29.93 26.59
N VAL A 176 7.02 30.09 26.15
CA VAL A 176 7.45 31.25 25.36
C VAL A 176 7.56 30.85 23.89
N TYR A 177 6.85 31.57 23.03
CA TYR A 177 6.83 31.37 21.58
C TYR A 177 6.91 32.69 20.81
N TYR A 178 7.17 32.62 19.52
CA TYR A 178 7.19 33.79 18.64
C TYR A 178 5.87 33.89 17.85
N ASP A 179 5.12 34.96 18.09
CA ASP A 179 3.88 35.23 17.39
C ASP A 179 4.17 35.89 16.04
N LEU A 180 3.86 35.19 14.94
CA LEU A 180 4.11 35.67 13.58
C LEU A 180 3.21 36.86 13.19
N SER A 181 2.03 36.99 13.80
CA SER A 181 1.08 38.06 13.49
C SER A 181 1.47 39.38 14.16
N GLU A 182 1.96 39.30 15.40
CA GLU A 182 2.38 40.46 16.19
C GLU A 182 3.89 40.71 16.13
N SER A 183 4.64 39.83 15.46
CA SER A 183 6.09 39.89 15.30
C SER A 183 6.87 40.03 16.62
N ARG A 184 6.36 39.46 17.71
CA ARG A 184 6.95 39.54 19.06
C ARG A 184 6.91 38.21 19.79
N TYR A 185 7.78 38.07 20.80
CA TYR A 185 7.70 36.96 21.75
C TYR A 185 6.50 37.12 22.67
N LYS A 186 5.76 36.03 22.86
CA LYS A 186 4.67 35.92 23.82
C LYS A 186 4.95 34.82 24.82
N THR A 187 4.55 35.07 26.06
CA THR A 187 4.60 34.10 27.15
C THR A 187 3.18 33.74 27.53
N LEU A 188 2.85 32.46 27.45
CA LEU A 188 1.65 31.89 28.06
C LEU A 188 2.03 31.21 29.36
N SER A 189 1.07 31.15 30.28
CA SER A 189 1.25 30.47 31.55
C SER A 189 -0.02 29.72 31.91
N THR A 190 0.13 28.55 32.53
CA THR A 190 -0.99 27.87 33.17
C THR A 190 -1.35 28.56 34.48
N ASP A 191 -2.44 28.13 35.09
CA ASP A 191 -2.68 28.42 36.50
C ASP A 191 -1.65 27.68 37.37
N LYS A 192 -1.48 28.16 38.60
CA LYS A 192 -0.76 27.43 39.66
C LYS A 192 -1.62 26.25 40.14
N PHE A 193 -0.98 25.17 40.56
CA PHE A 193 -1.70 24.02 41.14
C PHE A 193 -1.36 23.87 42.62
N GLU A 194 -2.36 24.03 43.48
CA GLU A 194 -2.24 23.79 44.91
C GLU A 194 -2.71 22.36 45.21
N ILE A 195 -1.85 21.60 45.89
CA ILE A 195 -2.03 20.17 46.16
C ILE A 195 -1.94 19.94 47.65
N GLU A 196 -3.01 19.42 48.24
CA GLU A 196 -3.06 19.03 49.65
C GLU A 196 -2.85 17.52 49.78
N VAL A 197 -1.77 17.16 50.47
CA VAL A 197 -1.38 15.76 50.69
C VAL A 197 -1.60 15.41 52.15
N ALA A 198 -2.60 14.57 52.41
CA ALA A 198 -2.85 14.00 53.72
C ALA A 198 -1.80 12.94 54.07
N LYS A 199 -1.64 12.66 55.37
CA LYS A 199 -0.77 11.58 55.84
C LYS A 199 -1.21 10.25 55.20
N GLY A 200 -0.27 9.59 54.53
CA GLY A 200 -0.47 8.25 53.99
C GLY A 200 -0.74 7.23 55.09
N ASP A 201 -1.27 6.07 54.71
CA ASP A 201 -1.60 4.98 55.64
C ASP A 201 -0.30 4.31 56.15
N GLY A 202 0.34 4.97 57.12
CA GLY A 202 1.11 4.35 58.20
C GLY A 202 2.30 3.45 57.87
N THR A 203 2.91 3.51 56.69
CA THR A 203 4.19 2.81 56.41
C THR A 203 5.30 3.80 56.12
N GLN A 204 5.69 4.58 57.13
CA GLN A 204 6.94 5.34 57.11
C GLN A 204 8.11 4.39 57.34
N ALA A 205 8.67 3.84 56.26
CA ALA A 205 10.04 3.36 56.31
C ALA A 205 10.96 4.59 56.19
N ASN A 206 11.52 5.03 57.33
CA ASN A 206 12.68 5.92 57.34
C ASN A 206 13.85 5.19 56.67
N ILE A 207 14.02 5.35 55.36
CA ILE A 207 15.19 4.84 54.64
C ILE A 207 16.31 5.86 54.82
N SER A 208 17.13 5.64 55.84
CA SER A 208 18.45 6.27 55.94
C SER A 208 19.34 5.64 54.88
N TYR A 209 19.79 6.43 53.90
CA TYR A 209 20.76 5.98 52.90
C TYR A 209 22.15 5.90 53.52
N SER A 210 22.52 4.70 53.94
CA SER A 210 23.89 4.32 54.27
C SER A 210 24.22 3.05 53.49
N GLY A 211 25.12 3.17 52.51
CA GLY A 211 25.80 2.03 51.91
C GLY A 211 25.06 1.35 50.77
N VAL A 212 25.77 1.23 49.65
CA VAL A 212 25.41 0.46 48.47
C VAL A 212 25.20 -1.01 48.86
N ASP A 213 23.99 -1.52 48.65
CA ASP A 213 23.78 -2.87 48.12
C ASP A 213 22.44 -2.94 47.38
N GLN A 214 22.54 -3.29 46.11
CA GLN A 214 21.44 -3.40 45.17
C GLN A 214 20.66 -4.69 45.46
N LYS A 215 19.48 -4.59 46.08
CA LYS A 215 18.27 -5.40 45.86
C LYS A 215 17.30 -5.23 47.03
N ASP A 216 16.18 -4.56 46.78
CA ASP A 216 14.85 -5.18 46.86
C ASP A 216 13.78 -4.17 46.46
N VAL A 217 13.26 -4.35 45.25
CA VAL A 217 12.04 -3.71 44.78
C VAL A 217 10.88 -4.54 45.33
N GLN A 218 10.14 -4.02 46.32
CA GLN A 218 8.86 -4.61 46.71
C GLN A 218 7.79 -4.22 45.69
N TYR A 219 7.45 -5.18 44.84
CA TYR A 219 6.32 -5.14 43.92
C TYR A 219 5.01 -5.26 44.71
N VAL A 220 4.15 -4.23 44.67
CA VAL A 220 2.72 -4.36 45.01
C VAL A 220 1.90 -4.32 43.73
N GLY A 221 1.85 -5.47 43.08
CA GLY A 221 0.69 -5.94 42.32
C GLY A 221 0.32 -7.30 42.92
N ASN A 222 -0.95 -7.72 42.81
CA ASN A 222 -1.44 -9.02 43.30
C ASN A 222 -0.83 -10.26 42.59
N ASP A 223 0.44 -10.19 42.17
CA ASP A 223 1.13 -11.17 41.33
C ASP A 223 2.20 -11.98 42.10
N ILE A 224 2.43 -11.70 43.40
CA ILE A 224 3.35 -12.48 44.23
C ILE A 224 2.59 -13.18 45.36
N ARG A 225 2.27 -14.47 45.17
CA ARG A 225 1.79 -15.34 46.25
C ARG A 225 2.94 -15.73 47.19
N HIS A 226 2.64 -15.89 48.48
CA HIS A 226 3.61 -16.32 49.50
C HIS A 226 4.26 -17.66 49.12
N ILE A 227 5.57 -17.80 49.36
CA ILE A 227 6.31 -19.06 49.13
C ILE A 227 5.72 -20.14 50.04
N LYS A 228 5.25 -21.25 49.46
CA LYS A 228 4.78 -22.41 50.23
C LYS A 228 5.98 -23.08 50.89
N LEU A 229 6.12 -22.88 52.20
CA LEU A 229 7.14 -23.53 53.01
C LEU A 229 6.78 -25.01 53.22
N PRO A 230 7.76 -25.93 53.22
CA PRO A 230 7.54 -27.38 53.34
C PRO A 230 6.84 -27.78 54.65
N PRO A 231 6.21 -28.98 54.68
CA PRO A 231 6.35 -30.05 53.68
C PRO A 231 5.36 -29.94 52.52
N PHE A 232 5.86 -29.96 51.29
CA PHE A 232 5.08 -30.17 50.07
C PHE A 232 5.49 -31.49 49.41
N SER A 233 4.51 -32.25 48.92
CA SER A 233 4.74 -33.46 48.15
C SER A 233 4.82 -33.08 46.67
N LEU A 234 6.03 -33.11 46.12
CA LEU A 234 6.24 -32.95 44.68
C LEU A 234 5.74 -34.21 43.98
N LYS A 235 4.86 -34.03 42.99
CA LYS A 235 4.51 -35.06 42.02
C LYS A 235 5.25 -34.75 40.72
N ASP A 236 5.73 -35.80 40.06
CA ASP A 236 6.34 -35.66 38.74
C ASP A 236 5.36 -34.99 37.78
N SER A 237 5.78 -33.91 37.12
CA SER A 237 4.90 -33.08 36.28
C SER A 237 4.55 -33.75 34.94
N GLY A 238 4.93 -35.01 34.74
CA GLY A 238 4.71 -35.74 33.50
C GLY A 238 5.51 -35.15 32.33
N ILE A 239 5.37 -35.79 31.17
CA ILE A 239 6.09 -35.41 29.96
C ILE A 239 5.51 -34.10 29.42
N GLN A 240 6.29 -33.02 29.45
CA GLN A 240 5.87 -31.74 28.87
C GLN A 240 5.73 -31.85 27.34
N PHE A 241 4.78 -31.10 26.78
CA PHE A 241 4.51 -31.13 25.33
C PHE A 241 5.77 -30.75 24.52
N PHE A 242 6.49 -29.72 24.96
CA PHE A 242 7.76 -29.30 24.36
C PHE A 242 8.84 -30.37 24.58
N GLY A 243 9.39 -30.89 23.48
CA GLY A 243 10.36 -31.98 23.50
C GLY A 243 9.76 -33.39 23.43
N SER A 244 8.43 -33.53 23.45
CA SER A 244 7.76 -34.81 23.20
C SER A 244 7.86 -35.25 21.72
N LEU A 245 7.70 -36.55 21.46
CA LEU A 245 7.65 -37.09 20.10
C LEU A 245 6.56 -36.43 19.26
N ASN A 246 5.40 -36.15 19.86
CA ASN A 246 4.28 -35.49 19.19
C ASN A 246 4.61 -34.06 18.75
N TYR A 247 5.40 -33.34 19.55
CA TYR A 247 5.89 -32.00 19.20
C TYR A 247 6.84 -32.05 18.00
N LEU A 248 7.75 -33.02 17.95
CA LEU A 248 8.64 -33.22 16.80
C LEU A 248 7.87 -33.60 15.53
N LEU A 249 6.85 -34.47 15.65
CA LEU A 249 5.98 -34.85 14.53
C LEU A 249 5.18 -33.65 14.01
N ALA A 250 4.68 -32.78 14.88
CA ALA A 250 3.98 -31.56 14.48
C ALA A 250 4.90 -30.60 13.70
N LEU A 251 6.15 -30.43 14.16
CA LEU A 251 7.15 -29.62 13.47
C LEU A 251 7.48 -30.20 12.09
N ALA A 252 7.68 -31.51 12.00
CA ALA A 252 7.92 -32.20 10.73
C ALA A 252 6.73 -32.06 9.76
N GLY A 253 5.50 -32.06 10.28
CA GLY A 253 4.28 -31.81 9.50
C GLY A 253 4.27 -30.43 8.83
N ILE A 254 4.67 -29.39 9.57
CA ILE A 254 4.77 -28.02 9.02
C ILE A 254 5.78 -27.97 7.86
N VAL A 255 6.95 -28.59 8.03
CA VAL A 255 7.98 -28.65 6.98
C VAL A 255 7.46 -29.39 5.74
N MET A 256 6.72 -30.50 5.92
CA MET A 256 6.14 -31.25 4.81
C MET A 256 5.13 -30.42 4.01
N VAL A 257 4.28 -29.64 4.68
CA VAL A 257 3.34 -28.71 4.01
C VAL A 257 4.08 -27.68 3.16
N ILE A 258 5.16 -27.09 3.69
CA ILE A 258 5.98 -26.12 2.95
C ILE A 258 6.57 -26.77 1.68
N ILE A 259 7.09 -27.99 1.79
CA ILE A 259 7.63 -28.74 0.63
C ILE A 259 6.54 -29.00 -0.41
N VAL A 260 5.34 -29.44 0.01
CA VAL A 260 4.22 -29.69 -0.91
C VAL A 260 3.81 -28.40 -1.63
N VAL A 261 3.71 -27.28 -0.92
CA VAL A 261 3.40 -25.97 -1.53
C VAL A 261 4.47 -25.58 -2.54
N GLN A 262 5.75 -25.75 -2.22
CA GLN A 262 6.85 -25.47 -3.16
C GLN A 262 6.77 -26.34 -4.42
N ILE A 263 6.49 -27.64 -4.29
CA ILE A 263 6.29 -28.54 -5.42
C ILE A 263 5.10 -28.10 -6.29
N LEU A 264 3.98 -27.71 -5.68
CA LEU A 264 2.80 -27.21 -6.38
C LEU A 264 3.10 -25.90 -7.12
N MET A 265 3.81 -24.96 -6.48
CA MET A 265 4.23 -23.71 -7.11
C MET A 265 5.20 -23.96 -8.26
N TYR A 266 6.15 -24.87 -8.11
CA TYR A 266 7.08 -25.26 -9.17
C TYR A 266 6.35 -25.90 -10.36
N LYS A 267 5.39 -26.81 -10.12
CA LYS A 267 4.54 -27.38 -11.18
C LYS A 267 3.71 -26.30 -11.88
N ARG A 268 3.12 -25.34 -11.13
CA ARG A 268 2.36 -24.22 -11.71
C ARG A 268 3.25 -23.30 -12.56
N ARG A 269 4.45 -22.96 -12.08
CA ARG A 269 5.42 -22.16 -12.84
C ARG A 269 5.85 -22.86 -14.12
N LYS A 270 6.10 -24.17 -14.06
CA LYS A 270 6.44 -24.98 -15.24
C LYS A 270 5.28 -25.07 -16.25
N ALA A 271 4.03 -25.14 -15.77
CA ALA A 271 2.85 -25.07 -16.64
C ALA A 271 2.70 -23.70 -17.32
N LEU A 272 2.99 -22.62 -16.59
CA LEU A 272 2.95 -21.24 -17.11
C LEU A 272 4.11 -20.90 -18.05
N GLY A 273 5.27 -21.55 -17.92
CA GLY A 273 6.42 -21.36 -18.83
C GLY A 273 6.21 -21.92 -20.24
N ASN A 274 5.26 -22.85 -20.42
CA ASN A 274 4.89 -23.44 -21.71
C ASN A 274 3.65 -22.74 -22.32
N THR A 275 3.61 -21.41 -22.29
CA THR A 275 2.51 -20.63 -22.87
C THR A 275 2.26 -21.00 -24.34
N GLY A 276 3.33 -21.21 -25.12
CA GLY A 276 3.25 -21.61 -26.53
C GLY A 276 2.60 -22.99 -26.75
N LEU A 277 2.97 -24.01 -25.94
CA LEU A 277 2.36 -25.34 -26.04
C LEU A 277 0.92 -25.35 -25.52
N MET A 278 0.60 -24.52 -24.52
CA MET A 278 -0.77 -24.35 -24.04
C MET A 278 -1.66 -23.63 -25.04
N ARG A 279 -1.16 -22.61 -25.74
CA ARG A 279 -1.88 -21.94 -26.84
C ARG A 279 -2.17 -22.93 -27.97
N LEU A 280 -1.16 -23.71 -28.39
CA LEU A 280 -1.32 -24.76 -29.40
C LEU A 280 -2.38 -25.81 -29.02
N LYS A 281 -2.38 -26.28 -27.76
CA LYS A 281 -3.37 -27.26 -27.27
C LYS A 281 -4.78 -26.68 -27.12
N LYS A 282 -4.91 -25.36 -26.91
CA LYS A 282 -6.20 -24.69 -26.69
C LYS A 282 -6.75 -24.00 -27.94
N ALA A 283 -5.96 -23.85 -29.01
CA ALA A 283 -6.32 -23.16 -30.26
C ALA A 283 -7.69 -23.61 -30.79
N THR A 284 -7.88 -24.92 -30.96
CA THR A 284 -9.13 -25.54 -31.42
C THR A 284 -10.31 -25.24 -30.48
N GLY A 285 -10.07 -25.22 -29.16
CA GLY A 285 -11.08 -24.90 -28.17
C GLY A 285 -11.48 -23.43 -28.16
N VAL A 286 -10.53 -22.52 -28.40
CA VAL A 286 -10.79 -21.08 -28.52
C VAL A 286 -11.53 -20.78 -29.82
N ALA A 287 -11.11 -21.36 -30.94
CA ALA A 287 -11.77 -21.24 -32.23
C ALA A 287 -13.23 -21.73 -32.16
N ARG A 288 -13.47 -22.91 -31.58
CA ARG A 288 -14.83 -23.46 -31.39
C ARG A 288 -15.74 -22.56 -30.54
N LYS A 289 -15.19 -21.90 -29.52
CA LYS A 289 -15.95 -20.93 -28.70
C LYS A 289 -16.34 -19.69 -29.51
N ARG A 290 -15.43 -19.18 -30.35
CA ARG A 290 -15.68 -18.05 -31.24
C ARG A 290 -16.68 -18.40 -32.34
N LEU A 291 -16.56 -19.57 -32.96
CA LEU A 291 -17.56 -20.08 -33.91
C LEU A 291 -18.93 -20.23 -33.23
N LYS A 292 -19.00 -20.72 -32.00
CA LYS A 292 -20.28 -20.76 -31.26
C LYS A 292 -20.89 -19.37 -31.08
N LYS A 293 -20.07 -18.33 -30.85
CA LYS A 293 -20.53 -16.93 -30.81
C LYS A 293 -20.98 -16.43 -32.18
N ALA A 294 -20.22 -16.71 -33.24
CA ALA A 294 -20.64 -16.41 -34.61
C ALA A 294 -22.01 -17.05 -34.92
N GLY A 295 -22.26 -18.28 -34.49
CA GLY A 295 -23.57 -18.92 -34.62
C GLY A 295 -24.69 -18.24 -33.82
N ILE A 296 -24.39 -17.46 -32.79
CA ILE A 296 -25.37 -16.61 -32.10
C ILE A 296 -25.66 -15.36 -32.95
N TYR A 297 -24.62 -14.74 -33.51
CA TYR A 297 -24.76 -13.56 -34.39
C TYR A 297 -25.49 -13.86 -35.70
N LEU A 298 -25.31 -15.08 -36.23
CA LEU A 298 -26.07 -15.60 -37.37
C LEU A 298 -27.57 -15.65 -37.05
N LYS A 299 -27.95 -16.02 -35.82
CA LYS A 299 -29.36 -16.08 -35.39
C LYS A 299 -29.94 -14.71 -35.05
N SER A 300 -29.11 -13.75 -34.64
CA SER A 300 -29.55 -12.39 -34.32
C SER A 300 -29.57 -11.46 -35.53
N GLY A 301 -29.14 -11.91 -36.72
CA GLY A 301 -29.08 -11.10 -37.94
C GLY A 301 -28.02 -10.00 -37.89
N SER A 302 -27.02 -10.13 -37.01
CA SER A 302 -25.95 -9.15 -36.84
C SER A 302 -24.81 -9.46 -37.80
N GLU A 303 -24.97 -9.03 -39.05
CA GLU A 303 -24.07 -9.37 -40.17
C GLU A 303 -22.61 -9.00 -39.91
N THR A 304 -22.38 -7.77 -39.46
CA THR A 304 -21.04 -7.23 -39.21
C THR A 304 -20.32 -7.99 -38.09
N GLU A 305 -21.03 -8.29 -37.01
CA GLU A 305 -20.52 -9.00 -35.85
C GLU A 305 -20.27 -10.48 -36.15
N PHE A 306 -21.11 -11.08 -37.00
CA PHE A 306 -20.94 -12.43 -37.51
C PHE A 306 -19.63 -12.60 -38.29
N TYR A 307 -19.42 -11.79 -39.33
CA TYR A 307 -18.20 -11.87 -40.14
C TYR A 307 -16.95 -11.55 -39.33
N ASN A 308 -17.06 -10.62 -38.36
CA ASN A 308 -15.97 -10.31 -37.45
C ASN A 308 -15.57 -11.50 -36.56
N GLU A 309 -16.52 -12.22 -35.95
CA GLU A 309 -16.19 -13.38 -35.13
C GLU A 309 -15.67 -14.57 -35.95
N ILE A 310 -16.15 -14.77 -37.18
CA ILE A 310 -15.60 -15.82 -38.07
C ILE A 310 -14.15 -15.52 -38.45
N SER A 311 -13.87 -14.30 -38.90
CA SER A 311 -12.51 -13.87 -39.22
C SER A 311 -11.57 -14.02 -38.01
N GLN A 312 -12.04 -13.67 -36.81
CA GLN A 312 -11.28 -13.85 -35.57
C GLN A 312 -11.07 -15.32 -35.19
N ALA A 313 -12.02 -16.19 -35.51
CA ALA A 313 -11.89 -17.63 -35.28
C ALA A 313 -10.83 -18.25 -36.20
N LEU A 314 -10.83 -17.90 -37.49
CA LEU A 314 -9.89 -18.41 -38.49
C LEU A 314 -8.46 -17.93 -38.22
N TRP A 315 -8.23 -16.62 -38.14
CA TRP A 315 -6.89 -16.06 -37.89
C TRP A 315 -6.36 -16.41 -36.50
N GLY A 316 -7.22 -16.39 -35.48
CA GLY A 316 -6.85 -16.76 -34.11
C GLY A 316 -6.45 -18.23 -34.00
N TYR A 317 -7.16 -19.13 -34.69
CA TYR A 317 -6.82 -20.55 -34.74
C TYR A 317 -5.40 -20.76 -35.30
N LEU A 318 -5.09 -20.13 -36.43
CA LEU A 318 -3.80 -20.31 -37.10
C LEU A 318 -2.64 -19.66 -36.31
N SER A 319 -2.84 -18.45 -35.79
CA SER A 319 -1.84 -17.79 -34.93
C SER A 319 -1.49 -18.65 -33.72
N ASP A 320 -2.49 -19.21 -33.03
CA ASP A 320 -2.27 -20.05 -31.85
C ASP A 320 -1.70 -21.44 -32.20
N LYS A 321 -2.09 -22.03 -33.34
CA LYS A 321 -1.66 -23.37 -33.78
C LYS A 321 -0.23 -23.37 -34.33
N PHE A 322 0.13 -22.34 -35.09
CA PHE A 322 1.43 -22.22 -35.74
C PHE A 322 2.41 -21.29 -35.00
N GLN A 323 1.98 -20.70 -33.88
CA GLN A 323 2.77 -19.76 -33.07
C GLN A 323 3.26 -18.53 -33.84
N ILE A 324 2.53 -18.14 -34.88
CA ILE A 324 2.83 -16.96 -35.69
C ILE A 324 2.27 -15.75 -34.95
N PRO A 325 3.09 -14.74 -34.60
CA PRO A 325 2.59 -13.49 -34.03
C PRO A 325 1.52 -12.87 -34.94
N LEU A 326 0.44 -12.32 -34.38
CA LEU A 326 -0.62 -11.70 -35.21
C LEU A 326 -0.08 -10.60 -36.16
N ALA A 327 1.07 -9.98 -35.85
CA ALA A 327 1.72 -8.98 -36.68
C ALA A 327 2.43 -9.53 -37.93
N GLU A 328 2.69 -10.84 -37.96
CA GLU A 328 3.36 -11.54 -39.07
C GLU A 328 2.39 -12.41 -39.87
N LEU A 329 1.11 -12.39 -39.48
CA LEU A 329 0.05 -13.19 -40.09
C LEU A 329 -0.33 -12.57 -41.43
N SER A 330 -0.19 -13.35 -42.50
CA SER A 330 -0.66 -13.07 -43.87
C SER A 330 -1.19 -14.35 -44.52
N THR A 331 -1.97 -14.22 -45.60
CA THR A 331 -2.41 -15.37 -46.43
C THR A 331 -1.21 -16.20 -46.91
N GLU A 332 -0.13 -15.54 -47.32
CA GLU A 332 1.13 -16.19 -47.71
C GLU A 332 1.76 -16.96 -46.54
N SER A 333 1.91 -16.33 -45.37
CA SER A 333 2.48 -16.99 -44.18
C SER A 333 1.68 -18.20 -43.73
N VAL A 334 0.36 -18.18 -43.93
CA VAL A 334 -0.55 -19.26 -43.56
C VAL A 334 -0.44 -20.41 -44.54
N ASN A 335 -0.39 -20.11 -45.85
CA ASN A 335 -0.18 -21.12 -46.86
C ASN A 335 1.18 -21.79 -46.69
N ASP A 336 2.23 -21.03 -46.42
CA ASP A 336 3.57 -21.56 -46.12
C ASP A 336 3.55 -22.45 -44.87
N ALA A 337 2.86 -22.02 -43.80
CA ALA A 337 2.76 -22.78 -42.56
C ALA A 337 1.95 -24.08 -42.71
N LEU A 338 0.86 -24.06 -43.49
CA LEU A 338 0.04 -25.24 -43.78
C LEU A 338 0.79 -26.22 -44.71
N ASN A 339 1.49 -25.71 -45.73
CA ASN A 339 2.33 -26.50 -46.63
C ASN A 339 3.50 -27.16 -45.89
N ALA A 340 4.16 -26.44 -44.98
CA ALA A 340 5.23 -26.99 -44.14
C ALA A 340 4.76 -28.15 -43.26
N ARG A 341 3.46 -28.23 -42.95
CA ARG A 341 2.82 -29.34 -42.23
C ARG A 341 2.21 -30.42 -43.13
N LYS A 342 2.36 -30.32 -44.45
CA LYS A 342 1.85 -31.27 -45.46
C LYS A 342 0.32 -31.44 -45.43
N VAL A 343 -0.41 -30.37 -45.15
CA VAL A 343 -1.88 -30.33 -45.31
C VAL A 343 -2.23 -30.48 -46.80
N ASN A 344 -3.34 -31.14 -47.12
CA ASN A 344 -3.78 -31.32 -48.51
C ASN A 344 -4.03 -29.96 -49.21
N GLN A 345 -3.54 -29.81 -50.44
CA GLN A 345 -3.66 -28.58 -51.22
C GLN A 345 -5.12 -28.13 -51.41
N GLU A 346 -6.04 -29.09 -51.64
CA GLU A 346 -7.48 -28.81 -51.76
C GLU A 346 -8.06 -28.13 -50.50
N LEU A 347 -7.47 -28.45 -49.34
CA LEU A 347 -7.91 -27.98 -48.03
C LEU A 347 -7.34 -26.59 -47.71
N ILE A 348 -6.12 -26.32 -48.18
CA ILE A 348 -5.48 -24.99 -48.15
C ILE A 348 -6.25 -24.03 -49.06
N ASP A 349 -6.63 -24.48 -50.25
CA ASP A 349 -7.41 -23.69 -51.20
C ASP A 349 -8.81 -23.39 -50.64
N ALA A 350 -9.50 -24.39 -50.07
CA ALA A 350 -10.79 -24.21 -49.40
C ALA A 350 -10.72 -23.27 -48.19
N PHE A 351 -9.63 -23.29 -47.42
CA PHE A 351 -9.39 -22.34 -46.34
C PHE A 351 -9.24 -20.92 -46.88
N THR A 352 -8.41 -20.74 -47.90
CA THR A 352 -8.14 -19.44 -48.52
C THR A 352 -9.41 -18.86 -49.13
N GLU A 353 -10.22 -19.67 -49.79
CA GLU A 353 -11.51 -19.28 -50.34
C GLU A 353 -12.50 -18.87 -49.23
N THR A 354 -12.60 -19.66 -48.15
CA THR A 354 -13.49 -19.33 -47.01
C THR A 354 -13.10 -18.01 -46.37
N LEU A 355 -11.80 -17.76 -46.25
CA LEU A 355 -11.25 -16.53 -45.71
C LEU A 355 -11.54 -15.33 -46.63
N GLN A 356 -11.29 -15.47 -47.94
CA GLN A 356 -11.57 -14.44 -48.93
C GLN A 356 -13.07 -14.12 -49.00
N ASN A 357 -13.94 -15.13 -48.95
CA ASN A 357 -15.39 -14.94 -48.94
C ASN A 357 -15.85 -14.21 -47.68
N CYS A 358 -15.26 -14.51 -46.53
CA CYS A 358 -15.54 -13.80 -45.27
C CYS A 358 -15.08 -12.34 -45.32
N GLU A 359 -13.92 -12.05 -45.93
CA GLU A 359 -13.38 -10.70 -46.07
C GLU A 359 -14.14 -9.89 -47.12
N PHE A 360 -14.49 -10.50 -48.25
CA PHE A 360 -15.29 -9.90 -49.30
C PHE A 360 -16.66 -9.47 -48.77
N ALA A 361 -17.35 -10.36 -48.04
CA ALA A 361 -18.64 -10.07 -47.45
C ALA A 361 -18.59 -8.96 -46.36
N ARG A 362 -17.42 -8.73 -45.75
CA ARG A 362 -17.22 -7.63 -44.79
C ARG A 362 -17.10 -6.26 -45.47
N PHE A 363 -16.52 -6.20 -46.67
CA PHE A 363 -16.16 -4.93 -47.33
C PHE A 363 -17.01 -4.58 -48.55
N ALA A 364 -17.66 -5.56 -49.17
CA ALA A 364 -18.59 -5.38 -50.29
C ALA A 364 -20.01 -5.74 -49.81
N PRO A 365 -20.79 -4.77 -49.29
CA PRO A 365 -22.17 -5.01 -48.86
C PRO A 365 -23.06 -5.24 -50.08
N GLY A 366 -23.07 -6.46 -50.59
CA GLY A 366 -23.82 -6.89 -51.77
C GLY A 366 -24.17 -8.38 -51.73
N ASP A 367 -25.46 -8.65 -52.00
CA ASP A 367 -26.25 -9.89 -51.94
C ASP A 367 -26.36 -10.66 -50.60
N LYS A 368 -27.61 -10.88 -50.20
CA LYS A 368 -28.07 -10.94 -48.81
C LYS A 368 -28.31 -12.38 -48.32
N ASN A 369 -27.85 -12.68 -47.10
CA ASN A 369 -28.11 -13.88 -46.27
C ASN A 369 -27.68 -15.26 -46.80
N ALA A 370 -27.65 -15.53 -48.09
CA ALA A 370 -27.29 -16.86 -48.63
C ALA A 370 -25.84 -17.28 -48.31
N ASN A 371 -24.94 -16.31 -48.11
CA ASN A 371 -23.53 -16.58 -47.84
C ASN A 371 -23.18 -16.82 -46.36
N MET A 372 -23.99 -16.39 -45.38
CA MET A 372 -23.59 -16.49 -43.96
C MET A 372 -23.61 -17.92 -43.43
N GLU A 373 -24.68 -18.66 -43.71
CA GLU A 373 -24.79 -20.06 -43.27
C GLU A 373 -23.78 -20.96 -43.98
N GLN A 374 -23.51 -20.66 -45.26
CA GLN A 374 -22.47 -21.33 -46.04
C GLN A 374 -21.07 -21.04 -45.47
N ILE A 375 -20.71 -19.78 -45.25
CA ILE A 375 -19.41 -19.39 -44.68
C ILE A 375 -19.23 -19.95 -43.26
N TYR A 376 -20.29 -19.99 -42.44
CA TYR A 376 -20.25 -20.60 -41.11
C TYR A 376 -19.93 -22.10 -41.18
N THR A 377 -20.60 -22.81 -42.08
CA THR A 377 -20.43 -24.26 -42.27
C THR A 377 -19.05 -24.56 -42.84
N GLN A 378 -18.59 -23.80 -43.84
CA GLN A 378 -17.26 -23.89 -44.42
C GLN A 378 -16.17 -23.63 -43.38
N ALA A 379 -16.30 -22.57 -42.57
CA ALA A 379 -15.32 -22.25 -41.52
C ALA A 379 -15.21 -23.35 -40.46
N LEU A 380 -16.34 -23.94 -40.05
CA LEU A 380 -16.36 -25.09 -39.14
C LEU A 380 -15.71 -26.33 -39.76
N GLU A 381 -16.04 -26.62 -41.00
CA GLU A 381 -15.54 -27.78 -41.72
C GLU A 381 -14.03 -27.68 -41.95
N VAL A 382 -13.54 -26.54 -42.43
CA VAL A 382 -12.13 -26.29 -42.69
C VAL A 382 -11.31 -26.40 -41.40
N ILE A 383 -11.73 -25.75 -40.30
CA ILE A 383 -11.00 -25.86 -39.01
C ILE A 383 -10.98 -27.32 -38.52
N SER A 384 -12.09 -28.05 -38.67
CA SER A 384 -12.18 -29.46 -38.26
C SER A 384 -11.31 -30.38 -39.10
N ARG A 385 -11.29 -30.18 -40.43
CA ARG A 385 -10.49 -30.96 -41.38
C ARG A 385 -8.99 -30.67 -41.22
N ILE A 386 -8.59 -29.41 -41.09
CA ILE A 386 -7.21 -29.01 -40.78
C ILE A 386 -6.77 -29.66 -39.46
N GLU A 387 -7.61 -29.63 -38.42
CA GLU A 387 -7.27 -30.24 -37.13
C GLU A 387 -7.06 -31.76 -37.24
N ARG A 388 -7.83 -32.43 -38.10
CA ARG A 388 -7.70 -33.87 -38.34
C ARG A 388 -6.42 -34.23 -39.08
N GLU A 389 -5.96 -33.40 -40.01
CA GLU A 389 -4.70 -33.61 -40.74
C GLU A 389 -3.46 -33.20 -39.92
N LEU A 390 -3.62 -32.26 -38.98
CA LEU A 390 -2.55 -31.81 -38.08
C LEU A 390 -2.37 -32.70 -36.83
N ARG A 391 -3.23 -33.71 -36.64
CA ARG A 391 -3.20 -34.65 -35.52
C ARG A 391 -2.47 -35.92 -35.91
#